data_AF-A0AAU7EBK9-F1
#
_entry.id   AF-A0AAU7EBK9-F1
#
_cell.length_a   1.000
_cell.length_b   1.000
_cell.length_c   1.000
_cell.angle_alpha   90.00
_cell.angle_beta   90.00
_cell.angle_gamma   90.00
#
_symmetry.space_group_name_H-M   'P 1'
#
loop_
_entity.id
_entity.type
_entity.pdbx_description
1 polymer ?
#
loop_
_entity_poly.entity_id
_entity_poly.type
_entity_poly.pdbx_seq_one_letter_code
_entity_poly.pdbx_strand_id
1 'polypeptide(L)' 'MLSDRQSLILCGVVVIGVFISGLLDILDNYIVKTILTIIFLMILVNFFMVYSKSKKKKEDNLK' A
#
# COMPACT_ATOMS: atom_id res chain seq x y z
N MET A 1 -7.36 12.90 7.25
CA MET A 1 -6.83 11.95 8.25
C MET A 1 -7.49 10.61 7.96
N LEU A 2 -6.79 9.71 7.26
CA LEU A 2 -7.18 8.29 7.24
C LEU A 2 -7.00 7.83 8.68
N SER A 3 -8.10 7.73 9.43
CA SER A 3 -8.09 7.24 10.81
C SER A 3 -7.27 5.95 10.85
N ASP A 4 -6.40 5.76 11.86
CA ASP A 4 -5.42 4.66 11.92
C ASP A 4 -5.99 3.29 11.51
N ARG A 5 -7.28 3.07 11.78
CA ARG A 5 -8.04 1.88 11.37
C ARG A 5 -8.22 1.74 9.85
N GLN A 6 -8.52 2.82 9.12
CA GLN A 6 -8.65 2.80 7.67
C GLN A 6 -7.33 2.50 6.97
N SER A 7 -6.21 3.03 7.48
CA SER A 7 -4.88 2.73 6.94
C SER A 7 -4.52 1.25 7.11
N LEU A 8 -4.90 0.67 8.26
CA LEU A 8 -4.68 -0.74 8.61
C LEU A 8 -5.56 -1.67 7.75
N ILE A 9 -6.83 -1.28 7.54
CA ILE A 9 -7.75 -1.98 6.63
C ILE A 9 -7.25 -1.93 5.19
N LEU A 10 -6.78 -0.77 4.72
CA LEU A 10 -6.25 -0.62 3.37
C LEU A 10 -5.03 -1.51 3.15
N CYS A 11 -4.13 -1.59 4.14
CA CYS A 11 -2.96 -2.46 4.11
C CYS A 11 -3.37 -3.95 4.06
N GLY A 12 -4.34 -4.34 4.89
CA GLY A 12 -4.89 -5.71 4.88
C GLY A 12 -5.51 -6.08 3.53
N VAL A 13 -6.32 -5.20 2.94
CA VAL A 13 -6.94 -5.41 1.62
C VAL A 13 -5.89 -5.56 0.52
N VAL A 14 -4.83 -4.75 0.55
CA VAL A 14 -3.73 -4.82 -0.42
C VAL A 14 -2.98 -6.16 -0.32
N VAL A 15 -2.68 -6.63 0.89
CA VAL A 15 -2.01 -7.94 1.10
C VAL A 15 -2.89 -9.09 0.62
N ILE A 16 -4.17 -9.09 0.97
CA ILE A 16 -5.12 -10.15 0.58
C ILE A 16 -5.33 -10.14 -0.95
N GLY A 17 -5.48 -8.96 -1.56
CA GLY A 17 -5.68 -8.83 -3.01
C GLY A 17 -4.49 -9.33 -3.82
N VAL A 18 -3.26 -9.04 -3.37
CA VAL A 18 -2.05 -9.56 -4.01
C VAL A 18 -1.91 -11.07 -3.81
N PHE A 19 -2.28 -11.59 -2.63
CA PHE A 19 -2.22 -13.01 -2.35
C PHE A 19 -3.19 -13.81 -3.25
N ILE A 20 -4.44 -13.35 -3.37
CA ILE A 20 -5.42 -13.99 -4.26
C ILE A 20 -5.00 -13.86 -5.73
N SER A 21 -4.44 -12.71 -6.14
CA SER A 21 -3.92 -12.52 -7.51
C SER A 21 -2.74 -13.46 -7.81
N GLY A 22 -1.93 -13.80 -6.81
CA GLY A 22 -0.86 -14.80 -6.92
C GLY A 22 -1.39 -16.23 -7.00
N LEU A 23 -2.49 -16.55 -6.31
CA LEU A 23 -3.14 -17.87 -6.34
C LEU A 23 -3.90 -18.14 -7.65
N LEU A 24 -4.45 -17.10 -8.28
CA LEU A 24 -5.22 -17.23 -9.51
C LEU A 24 -4.34 -17.41 -10.77
N ASP A 25 -3.02 -17.52 -10.59
CA ASP A 25 -2.00 -17.65 -11.65
C ASP A 25 -2.03 -16.52 -12.71
N ILE A 26 -2.83 -15.47 -12.48
CA ILE A 26 -2.87 -14.24 -13.29
C ILE A 26 -1.48 -13.58 -13.39
N LEU A 27 -0.63 -13.91 -12.41
CA LEU A 27 0.73 -13.45 -12.23
C LEU A 27 1.78 -14.30 -12.96
N ASP A 28 1.38 -15.37 -13.64
CA ASP A 28 2.28 -16.22 -14.41
C ASP A 28 2.73 -15.53 -15.71
N ASN A 29 1.87 -14.67 -16.27
CA ASN A 29 2.26 -13.82 -17.38
C ASN A 29 3.24 -12.73 -16.91
N TYR A 30 4.46 -12.76 -17.44
CA TYR A 30 5.56 -11.84 -17.11
C TYR A 30 5.17 -10.35 -17.23
N ILE A 31 4.37 -10.03 -18.25
CA ILE A 31 3.88 -8.66 -18.50
C ILE A 31 2.93 -8.23 -17.38
N VAL A 32 1.97 -9.08 -17.01
CA VAL A 32 0.98 -8.78 -15.96
C VAL A 32 1.65 -8.67 -14.60
N LYS A 33 2.60 -9.58 -14.31
CA LYS A 33 3.41 -9.57 -13.09
C LYS A 33 4.18 -8.26 -12.92
N THR A 34 4.84 -7.81 -13.99
CA THR A 34 5.62 -6.57 -13.97
C THR A 34 4.74 -5.35 -13.71
N ILE A 35 3.62 -5.23 -14.43
CA ILE A 35 2.69 -4.11 -14.27
C ILE A 35 2.09 -4.11 -12.86
N LEU A 36 1.69 -5.27 -12.35
CA LEU A 36 1.13 -5.41 -11.01
C LEU A 36 2.14 -5.02 -9.93
N THR A 37 3.41 -5.45 -10.09
CA THR A 37 4.50 -5.06 -9.19
C THR A 37 4.74 -3.57 -9.19
N ILE A 38 4.73 -2.91 -10.35
CA ILE A 38 4.91 -1.45 -10.44
C ILE A 38 3.78 -0.71 -9.71
N ILE A 39 2.52 -1.11 -9.95
CA ILE A 39 1.36 -0.51 -9.29
C ILE A 39 1.41 -0.74 -7.77
N PHE A 40 1.78 -1.94 -7.35
CA PHE A 40 1.96 -2.28 -5.94
C PHE A 40 3.05 -1.43 -5.29
N LEU A 41 4.20 -1.25 -5.96
CA LEU A 41 5.29 -0.41 -5.47
C LEU A 41 4.85 1.06 -5.36
N MET A 42 4.10 1.55 -6.34
CA MET A 42 3.54 2.91 -6.34
C MET A 42 2.58 3.13 -5.16
N ILE A 43 1.74 2.13 -4.86
CA ILE A 43 0.85 2.14 -3.69
C ILE A 43 1.66 2.14 -2.39
N LEU A 44 2.70 1.29 -2.28
CA LEU A 44 3.57 1.25 -1.11
C LEU A 44 4.31 2.57 -0.88
N VAL A 45 4.86 3.18 -1.93
CA VAL A 45 5.55 4.47 -1.84
C VAL A 45 4.58 5.58 -1.44
N ASN A 46 3.40 5.63 -2.06
CA ASN A 46 2.36 6.61 -1.71
C ASN A 46 1.88 6.43 -0.27
N PHE A 47 1.68 5.18 0.15
CA PHE A 47 1.31 4.83 1.51
C PHE A 47 2.38 5.22 2.52
N PHE A 48 3.65 4.90 2.24
CA PHE A 48 4.79 5.26 3.09
C PHE A 48 4.97 6.77 3.17
N MET A 49 4.78 7.49 2.06
CA MET A 49 4.88 8.95 2.02
C MET A 49 3.76 9.62 2.83
N VAL A 50 2.51 9.15 2.71
CA VAL A 50 1.38 9.60 3.53
C VAL A 50 1.59 9.26 5.01
N TYR A 51 2.08 8.06 5.31
CA TYR A 51 2.40 7.63 6.66
C TYR A 51 3.53 8.47 7.29
N SER A 52 4.59 8.76 6.53
CA SER A 52 5.70 9.62 6.95
C SER A 52 5.26 11.08 7.16
N LYS A 53 4.35 11.58 6.32
CA LYS A 53 3.71 12.91 6.49
C LYS A 53 2.81 12.97 7.73
N SER A 54 2.19 11.85 8.11
CA SER A 54 1.42 11.72 9.35
C SER A 54 2.30 11.84 10.59
N LYS A 55 3.54 11.32 10.56
CA LYS A 55 4.52 11.51 11.64
C LYS A 55 4.98 12.96 11.78
N LYS A 56 5.31 13.65 10.68
CA LYS A 56 5.76 15.06 10.73
C LYS A 56 4.73 16.01 11.35
N LYS A 57 3.42 15.75 11.19
CA LYS A 57 2.38 16.62 11.76
C LYS A 57 2.24 16.51 13.28
N LYS A 58 2.75 15.43 13.91
CA LYS A 58 2.73 15.30 15.39
C LYS A 58 3.88 16.05 16.08
N GLU A 59 4.95 16.40 15.36
CA GLU A 59 6.08 17.17 15.91
C GLU A 59 5.85 18.70 15.85
N ASP A 60 5.13 19.21 14.83
CA ASP A 60 4.81 20.65 14.72
C ASP A 60 3.68 21.15 15.64
N ASN A 61 2.95 20.24 16.31
CA ASN A 61 1.88 20.61 17.27
C ASN A 61 2.34 20.45 18.74
N LEU A 62 3.62 20.15 18.96
CA LEU A 62 4.26 20.04 20.28
C LEU A 62 5.47 20.99 20.36
N LYS A 63 5.36 22.17 19.75
CA LYS A 63 6.36 23.24 19.85
C LYS A 63 5.70 24.55 20.23
#